data_AF-A0A9D5JUV7-F1
#
_entry.id   AF-A0A9D5JUV7-F1
#
_cell.length_a   1.000
_cell.length_b   1.000
_cell.length_c   1.000
_cell.angle_alpha   90.00
_cell.angle_beta   90.00
_cell.angle_gamma   90.00
#
_symmetry.space_group_name_H-M   'P 1'
#
loop_
_entity.id
_entity.type
_entity.pdbx_description
1 polymer ?
#
loop_
_entity_poly.entity_id
_entity_poly.type
_entity_poly.pdbx_seq_one_letter_code
_entity_poly.pdbx_strand_id
1 'polypeptide(L)'
;SPSLVADGQHIRTDMLSTVVVLASLGGQYLGVSLDKPAAVIVAIFIAHAGWDILVGGVKVLLDASLDYETLDRIRQMLLAEPVVREIKALTGRNSGSYKFIEAEIVVNARDLEKAHAVSTHIEQAIKAQIQNVDHVLIHYEPLRKDTMVYAVPLEDEEGSISEHYGEAPYIALFTRHVTTHEILGQEILENPVLSEERGKGIALSEFLVQQGVDVVFIRTPLHGKGPEYVFADANVDIRLTQDTRLQTIMNSKNL
;
A
#
# COMPACT_ATOMS: atom_id res chain seq x y z
N SER A 1 -46.04 9.95 -6.05
CA SER A 1 -44.57 9.77 -6.20
C SER A 1 -44.27 8.30 -6.40
N PRO A 2 -43.13 7.93 -7.01
CA PRO A 2 -42.66 6.55 -7.07
C PRO A 2 -42.55 5.91 -5.67
N SER A 3 -42.23 6.71 -4.64
CA SER A 3 -42.20 6.24 -3.24
C SER A 3 -43.57 5.82 -2.71
N LEU A 4 -44.65 6.54 -3.05
CA LEU A 4 -46.01 6.19 -2.64
C LEU A 4 -46.52 4.89 -3.28
N VAL A 5 -46.05 4.58 -4.50
CA VAL A 5 -46.39 3.33 -5.20
C VAL A 5 -45.63 2.14 -4.61
N ALA A 6 -44.34 2.33 -4.28
CA ALA A 6 -43.52 1.32 -3.60
C ALA A 6 -44.05 1.02 -2.18
N ASP A 7 -44.40 2.05 -1.41
CA ASP A 7 -45.04 1.88 -0.08
C ASP A 7 -46.38 1.17 -0.19
N GLY A 8 -47.18 1.48 -1.22
CA GLY A 8 -48.45 0.81 -1.47
C GLY A 8 -48.31 -0.68 -1.80
N GLN A 9 -47.19 -1.10 -2.39
CA GLN A 9 -46.90 -2.50 -2.68
C GLN A 9 -46.40 -3.24 -1.42
N HIS A 10 -45.55 -2.60 -0.61
CA HIS A 10 -45.15 -3.15 0.69
C HIS A 10 -46.34 -3.38 1.62
N ILE A 11 -47.24 -2.40 1.74
CA ILE A 11 -48.44 -2.51 2.60
C ILE A 11 -49.36 -3.64 2.12
N ARG A 12 -49.49 -3.86 0.80
CA ARG A 12 -50.31 -4.96 0.25
C ARG A 12 -49.75 -6.33 0.59
N THR A 13 -48.43 -6.50 0.51
CA THR A 13 -47.76 -7.77 0.85
C THR A 13 -47.90 -8.07 2.35
N ASP A 14 -47.77 -7.05 3.21
CA ASP A 14 -47.93 -7.20 4.67
C ASP A 14 -49.40 -7.46 5.08
N MET A 15 -50.37 -6.88 4.37
CA MET A 15 -51.78 -7.18 4.57
C MET A 15 -52.12 -8.63 4.19
N LEU A 16 -51.59 -9.13 3.07
CA LEU A 16 -51.83 -10.51 2.63
C LEU A 16 -51.23 -11.53 3.61
N SER A 17 -50.02 -11.29 4.13
CA SER A 17 -49.39 -12.17 5.11
C SER A 17 -50.20 -12.22 6.43
N THR A 18 -50.74 -11.08 6.88
CA THR A 18 -51.59 -11.00 8.07
C THR A 18 -52.92 -11.74 7.90
N VAL A 19 -53.55 -11.64 6.72
CA VAL A 19 -54.80 -12.36 6.40
C VAL A 19 -54.57 -13.87 6.39
N VAL A 20 -53.44 -14.35 5.86
CA VAL A 20 -53.08 -15.78 5.86
C VAL A 20 -52.91 -16.32 7.29
N VAL A 21 -52.26 -15.56 8.17
CA VAL A 21 -52.09 -15.93 9.58
C VAL A 21 -53.43 -15.96 10.33
N LEU A 22 -54.31 -14.98 10.10
CA LEU A 22 -55.64 -14.93 10.71
C LEU A 22 -56.55 -16.08 10.22
N ALA A 23 -56.51 -16.42 8.93
CA ALA A 23 -57.25 -17.56 8.38
C ALA A 23 -56.75 -18.89 8.96
N SER A 24 -55.44 -19.01 9.21
CA SER A 24 -54.83 -20.20 9.83
C SER A 24 -55.29 -20.40 11.28
N LEU A 25 -55.33 -19.31 12.07
CA LEU A 25 -55.87 -19.31 13.43
C LEU A 25 -57.38 -19.64 13.48
N GLY A 26 -58.17 -19.13 12.53
CA GLY A 26 -59.60 -19.44 12.43
C GLY A 26 -59.88 -20.91 12.07
N GLY A 27 -59.05 -21.52 11.21
CA GLY A 27 -59.17 -22.93 10.83
C GLY A 27 -58.90 -23.90 11.97
N GLN A 28 -58.00 -23.55 12.90
CA GLN A 28 -57.73 -24.32 14.12
C GLN A 28 -58.99 -24.47 15.01
N TYR A 29 -59.81 -23.42 15.10
CA TYR A 29 -61.02 -23.41 15.93
C TYR A 29 -62.12 -24.35 15.42
N LEU A 30 -62.05 -24.77 14.15
CA LEU A 30 -63.01 -25.67 13.49
C LEU A 30 -62.60 -27.16 13.54
N GLY A 31 -61.54 -27.51 14.29
CA GLY A 31 -61.14 -28.90 14.54
C GLY A 31 -60.37 -29.59 13.42
N VAL A 32 -59.94 -28.86 12.39
CA VAL A 32 -59.09 -29.37 11.31
C VAL A 32 -57.64 -29.02 11.65
N SER A 33 -56.77 -30.03 11.75
CA SER A 33 -55.32 -29.84 12.02
C SER A 33 -54.59 -29.30 10.77
N LEU A 34 -54.90 -28.06 10.38
CA LEU A 34 -54.26 -27.33 9.29
C LEU A 34 -52.90 -26.72 9.67
N ASP A 35 -52.46 -26.88 10.92
CA ASP A 35 -51.24 -26.25 11.44
C ASP A 35 -49.99 -26.57 10.65
N LYS A 36 -49.81 -27.84 10.25
CA LYS A 36 -48.62 -28.26 9.51
C LYS A 36 -48.59 -27.67 8.09
N PRO A 37 -49.64 -27.81 7.25
CA PRO A 37 -49.64 -27.19 5.93
C PRO A 37 -49.66 -25.66 5.99
N ALA A 38 -50.37 -25.05 6.95
CA ALA A 38 -50.37 -23.61 7.15
C ALA A 38 -48.99 -23.07 7.54
N ALA A 39 -48.28 -23.74 8.47
CA ALA A 39 -46.93 -23.36 8.85
C ALA A 39 -45.94 -23.48 7.68
N VAL A 40 -46.07 -24.49 6.83
CA VAL A 40 -45.24 -24.63 5.61
C VAL A 40 -45.51 -23.48 4.64
N ILE A 41 -46.78 -23.12 4.43
CA ILE A 41 -47.15 -21.99 3.58
C ILE A 41 -46.58 -20.68 4.13
N VAL A 42 -46.71 -20.43 5.43
CA VAL A 42 -46.14 -19.25 6.10
C VAL A 42 -44.61 -19.24 5.99
N ALA A 43 -43.94 -20.38 6.19
CA ALA A 43 -42.49 -20.48 6.04
C ALA A 43 -42.02 -20.15 4.62
N ILE A 44 -42.75 -20.58 3.58
CA ILE A 44 -42.46 -20.23 2.19
C ILE A 44 -42.62 -18.72 1.96
N PHE A 45 -43.67 -18.10 2.49
CA PHE A 45 -43.86 -16.65 2.39
C PHE A 45 -42.73 -15.87 3.06
N ILE A 46 -42.33 -16.27 4.27
CA ILE A 46 -41.22 -15.63 4.99
C ILE A 46 -39.90 -15.82 4.22
N ALA A 47 -39.63 -17.03 3.71
CA ALA A 47 -38.42 -17.31 2.94
C ALA A 47 -38.36 -16.47 1.65
N HIS A 48 -39.49 -16.33 0.95
CA HIS A 48 -39.56 -15.51 -0.26
C HIS A 48 -39.36 -14.02 0.05
N ALA A 49 -40.04 -13.49 1.08
CA ALA A 49 -39.86 -12.10 1.50
C ALA A 49 -38.40 -11.82 1.94
N GLY A 50 -37.79 -12.75 2.68
CA GLY A 50 -36.39 -12.67 3.07
C GLY A 50 -35.44 -12.71 1.87
N TRP A 51 -35.74 -13.53 0.86
CA TRP A 51 -34.97 -13.59 -0.39
C TRP A 51 -35.04 -12.28 -1.17
N ASP A 52 -36.23 -11.69 -1.29
CA ASP A 52 -36.41 -10.42 -2.03
C ASP A 52 -35.68 -9.26 -1.33
N ILE A 53 -35.73 -9.21 0.01
CA ILE A 53 -34.97 -8.23 0.81
C ILE A 53 -33.46 -8.44 0.62
N LEU A 54 -32.99 -9.69 0.67
CA LEU A 54 -31.59 -10.03 0.48
C LEU A 54 -31.08 -9.60 -0.91
N VAL A 55 -31.81 -9.97 -1.97
CA VAL A 55 -31.45 -9.61 -3.34
C VAL A 55 -31.50 -8.09 -3.54
N GLY A 56 -32.51 -7.41 -2.99
CA GLY A 56 -32.59 -5.94 -3.02
C GLY A 56 -31.39 -5.29 -2.33
N GLY A 57 -31.02 -5.76 -1.15
CA GLY A 57 -29.85 -5.26 -0.40
C GLY A 57 -28.53 -5.50 -1.14
N VAL A 58 -28.31 -6.71 -1.66
CA VAL A 58 -27.12 -7.06 -2.44
C VAL A 58 -27.04 -6.19 -3.70
N LYS A 59 -28.16 -5.98 -4.39
CA LYS A 59 -28.20 -5.14 -5.60
C LYS A 59 -27.87 -3.68 -5.29
N VAL A 60 -28.36 -3.11 -4.19
CA VAL A 60 -28.00 -1.75 -3.77
C VAL A 60 -26.51 -1.62 -3.48
N LEU A 61 -25.90 -2.63 -2.84
CA LEU A 61 -24.46 -2.64 -2.57
C LEU A 61 -23.65 -2.74 -3.87
N LEU A 62 -24.11 -3.53 -4.84
CA LEU A 62 -23.49 -3.66 -6.16
C LEU A 62 -23.69 -2.40 -7.03
N ASP A 63 -24.88 -1.80 -7.02
CA ASP A 63 -25.19 -0.55 -7.74
C ASP A 63 -24.41 0.64 -7.15
N ALA A 64 -24.11 0.60 -5.86
CA ALA A 64 -23.22 1.56 -5.22
C ALA A 64 -21.77 1.41 -5.69
N SER A 65 -21.34 0.22 -6.13
CA SER A 65 -19.99 0.01 -6.66
C SER A 65 -19.86 0.56 -8.09
N LEU A 66 -18.68 1.05 -8.43
CA LEU A 66 -18.38 1.49 -9.78
C LEU A 66 -18.37 0.29 -10.74
N ASP A 67 -18.86 0.49 -11.96
CA ASP A 67 -18.88 -0.58 -12.96
C ASP A 67 -17.45 -1.05 -13.31
N TYR A 68 -17.33 -2.34 -13.62
CA TYR A 68 -16.04 -2.98 -13.90
C TYR A 68 -15.32 -2.33 -15.09
N GLU A 69 -16.04 -1.90 -16.13
CA GLU A 69 -15.43 -1.26 -17.30
C GLU A 69 -14.74 0.05 -16.92
N THR A 70 -15.40 0.89 -16.12
CA THR A 70 -14.81 2.14 -15.61
C THR A 70 -13.60 1.84 -14.73
N LEU A 71 -13.69 0.87 -13.80
CA LEU A 71 -12.56 0.49 -12.95
C LEU A 71 -11.38 -0.07 -13.75
N ASP A 72 -11.65 -0.87 -14.80
CA ASP A 72 -10.60 -1.41 -15.65
C ASP A 72 -9.91 -0.32 -16.47
N ARG A 73 -10.66 0.64 -17.01
CA ARG A 73 -10.08 1.83 -17.66
C ARG A 73 -9.15 2.60 -16.71
N ILE A 74 -9.60 2.85 -15.47
CA ILE A 74 -8.77 3.52 -14.46
C ILE A 74 -7.51 2.70 -14.15
N ARG A 75 -7.63 1.37 -14.02
CA ARG A 75 -6.48 0.47 -13.86
C ARG A 75 -5.48 0.62 -15.00
N GLN A 76 -5.93 0.66 -16.25
CA GLN A 76 -5.03 0.85 -17.40
C GLN A 76 -4.32 2.21 -17.36
N MET A 77 -5.02 3.27 -16.95
CA MET A 77 -4.43 4.60 -16.79
C MET A 77 -3.35 4.61 -15.69
N LEU A 78 -3.59 3.93 -14.57
CA LEU A 78 -2.61 3.76 -13.50
C LEU A 78 -1.37 3.00 -13.97
N LEU A 79 -1.55 1.90 -14.71
CA LEU A 79 -0.45 1.09 -15.23
C LEU A 79 0.32 1.74 -16.40
N ALA A 80 -0.27 2.74 -17.06
CA ALA A 80 0.40 3.50 -18.11
C ALA A 80 1.49 4.43 -17.57
N GLU A 81 1.43 4.78 -16.28
CA GLU A 81 2.45 5.61 -15.63
C GLU A 81 3.71 4.79 -15.31
N PRO A 82 4.88 5.10 -15.91
CA PRO A 82 6.11 4.29 -15.74
C PRO A 82 6.61 4.17 -14.30
N VAL A 83 6.25 5.15 -13.47
CA VAL A 83 6.65 5.22 -12.05
C VAL A 83 5.79 4.29 -11.20
N VAL A 84 4.58 3.93 -11.63
CA VAL A 84 3.69 3.00 -10.93
C VAL A 84 4.19 1.57 -11.17
N ARG A 85 4.44 0.84 -10.09
CA ARG A 85 4.92 -0.55 -10.13
C ARG A 85 3.83 -1.56 -9.83
N GLU A 86 2.92 -1.19 -8.94
CA GLU A 86 1.88 -2.09 -8.47
C GLU A 86 0.62 -1.29 -8.11
N ILE A 87 -0.55 -1.90 -8.28
CA ILE A 87 -1.82 -1.40 -7.79
C ILE A 87 -2.29 -2.39 -6.71
N LYS A 88 -2.22 -1.98 -5.45
CA LYS A 88 -2.62 -2.81 -4.31
C LYS A 88 -4.14 -2.90 -4.19
N ALA A 89 -4.81 -1.77 -4.38
CA ALA A 89 -6.26 -1.67 -4.33
C ALA A 89 -6.74 -0.62 -5.32
N LEU A 90 -7.90 -0.89 -5.94
CA LEU A 90 -8.63 0.07 -6.74
C LEU A 90 -10.11 -0.15 -6.49
N THR A 91 -10.76 0.83 -5.89
CA THR A 91 -12.18 0.79 -5.59
C THR A 91 -12.83 2.06 -6.10
N GLY A 92 -14.14 1.98 -6.32
CA GLY A 92 -14.92 3.14 -6.67
C GLY A 92 -16.37 2.93 -6.30
N ARG A 93 -17.07 4.04 -6.06
CA ARG A 93 -18.49 4.05 -5.78
C ARG A 93 -19.23 5.16 -6.52
N ASN A 94 -20.49 4.89 -6.84
CA ASN A 94 -21.42 5.89 -7.33
C ASN A 94 -22.14 6.56 -6.14
N SER A 95 -22.28 7.88 -6.19
CA SER A 95 -23.11 8.67 -5.28
C SER A 95 -23.93 9.66 -6.10
N GLY A 96 -25.21 9.33 -6.31
CA GLY A 96 -26.05 10.05 -7.25
C GLY A 96 -25.48 9.98 -8.67
N SER A 97 -25.26 11.14 -9.30
CA SER A 97 -24.64 11.24 -10.62
C SER A 97 -23.10 11.21 -10.59
N TYR A 98 -22.50 11.26 -9.40
CA TYR A 98 -21.06 11.44 -9.22
C TYR A 98 -20.34 10.14 -8.87
N LYS A 99 -19.07 10.06 -9.26
CA LYS A 99 -18.18 8.93 -9.03
C LYS A 99 -17.08 9.33 -8.06
N PHE A 100 -16.81 8.43 -7.12
CA PHE A 100 -15.73 8.52 -6.13
C PHE A 100 -14.78 7.36 -6.37
N ILE A 101 -13.49 7.65 -6.50
CA ILE A 101 -12.47 6.66 -6.85
C ILE A 101 -11.38 6.70 -5.78
N GLU A 102 -10.97 5.53 -5.30
CA GLU A 102 -9.87 5.37 -4.37
C GLU A 102 -8.89 4.33 -4.92
N ALA A 103 -7.59 4.67 -4.93
CA ALA A 103 -6.54 3.79 -5.40
C ALA A 103 -5.37 3.76 -4.40
N GLU A 104 -4.82 2.57 -4.20
CA GLU A 104 -3.57 2.34 -3.48
C GLU A 104 -2.53 1.81 -4.46
N ILE A 105 -1.42 2.53 -4.63
CA ILE A 105 -0.38 2.20 -5.61
C ILE A 105 1.00 2.16 -4.97
N VAL A 106 1.89 1.35 -5.55
CA VAL A 106 3.32 1.36 -5.24
C VAL A 106 4.03 2.14 -6.33
N VAL A 107 4.80 3.15 -5.93
CA VAL A 107 5.53 4.03 -6.84
C VAL A 107 7.04 3.84 -6.67
N ASN A 108 7.76 3.76 -7.78
CA ASN A 108 9.21 3.78 -7.82
C ASN A 108 9.72 5.23 -7.86
N ALA A 109 9.41 5.99 -6.81
CA ALA A 109 9.87 7.36 -6.62
C ALA A 109 10.65 7.46 -5.31
N ARG A 110 11.87 8.01 -5.38
CA ARG A 110 12.71 8.27 -4.20
C ARG A 110 12.34 9.57 -3.47
N ASP A 111 11.61 10.45 -4.15
CA ASP A 111 11.26 11.79 -3.69
C ASP A 111 9.74 11.91 -3.58
N LEU A 112 9.29 12.46 -2.45
CA LEU A 112 7.89 12.72 -2.16
C LEU A 112 7.27 13.70 -3.16
N GLU A 113 8.01 14.72 -3.61
CA GLU A 113 7.51 15.68 -4.60
C GLU A 113 7.21 15.00 -5.93
N LYS A 114 8.09 14.10 -6.38
CA LYS A 114 7.87 13.31 -7.60
C LYS A 114 6.68 12.38 -7.45
N ALA A 115 6.53 11.72 -6.30
CA ALA A 115 5.39 10.86 -6.04
C ALA A 115 4.07 11.65 -6.04
N HIS A 116 4.06 12.83 -5.43
CA HIS A 116 2.91 13.74 -5.43
C HIS A 116 2.56 14.21 -6.85
N ALA A 117 3.56 14.63 -7.64
CA ALA A 117 3.35 15.06 -9.03
C ALA A 117 2.73 13.96 -9.89
N VAL A 118 3.20 12.71 -9.76
CA VAL A 118 2.61 11.55 -10.44
C VAL A 118 1.17 11.31 -10.00
N SER A 119 0.90 11.36 -8.70
CA SER A 119 -0.45 11.23 -8.16
C SER A 119 -1.40 12.30 -8.71
N THR A 120 -0.99 13.57 -8.71
CA THR A 120 -1.76 14.67 -9.30
C THR A 120 -1.99 14.49 -10.80
N HIS A 121 -0.98 14.03 -11.53
CA HIS A 121 -1.12 13.76 -12.97
C HIS A 121 -2.17 12.68 -13.24
N ILE A 122 -2.12 11.56 -12.51
CA ILE A 122 -3.09 10.47 -12.61
C ILE A 122 -4.49 10.97 -12.27
N GLU A 123 -4.65 11.72 -11.17
CA GLU A 123 -5.94 12.30 -10.77
C GLU A 123 -6.55 13.13 -11.91
N GLN A 124 -5.75 14.03 -12.50
CA GLN A 124 -6.18 14.88 -13.60
C GLN A 124 -6.55 14.06 -14.84
N ALA A 125 -5.75 13.04 -15.17
CA ALA A 125 -6.03 12.15 -16.28
C ALA A 125 -7.38 11.43 -16.08
N ILE A 126 -7.63 10.87 -14.89
CA ILE A 126 -8.88 10.18 -14.56
C ILE A 126 -10.06 11.14 -14.69
N LYS A 127 -9.97 12.36 -14.13
CA LYS A 127 -11.03 13.38 -14.24
C LYS A 127 -11.29 13.83 -15.68
N ALA A 128 -10.28 13.79 -16.54
CA ALA A 128 -10.42 14.17 -17.95
C ALA A 128 -11.09 13.06 -18.79
N GLN A 129 -10.85 11.78 -18.48
CA GLN A 129 -11.32 10.66 -19.30
C GLN A 129 -12.61 10.02 -18.79
N ILE A 130 -12.90 10.10 -17.49
CA ILE A 130 -14.09 9.51 -16.87
C ILE A 130 -15.09 10.60 -16.51
N GLN A 131 -16.31 10.47 -17.03
CA GLN A 131 -17.37 11.43 -16.78
C GLN A 131 -17.86 11.38 -15.33
N ASN A 132 -18.21 12.54 -14.79
CA ASN A 132 -18.80 12.77 -13.47
C ASN A 132 -17.93 12.28 -12.29
N VAL A 133 -16.62 12.29 -12.42
CA VAL A 133 -15.73 12.06 -11.28
C VAL A 133 -15.68 13.31 -10.40
N ASP A 134 -16.15 13.19 -9.16
CA ASP A 134 -16.10 14.27 -8.17
C ASP A 134 -14.77 14.23 -7.40
N HIS A 135 -14.41 13.04 -6.92
CA HIS A 135 -13.23 12.85 -6.10
C HIS A 135 -12.41 11.63 -6.53
N VAL A 136 -11.09 11.80 -6.56
CA VAL A 136 -10.11 10.73 -6.74
C VAL A 136 -9.11 10.84 -5.59
N LEU A 137 -8.97 9.79 -4.80
CA LEU A 137 -7.98 9.70 -3.75
C LEU A 137 -6.95 8.65 -4.12
N ILE A 138 -5.68 9.04 -4.17
CA ILE A 138 -4.58 8.13 -4.52
C ILE A 138 -3.63 8.10 -3.33
N HIS A 139 -3.63 6.98 -2.62
CA HIS A 139 -2.60 6.64 -1.65
C HIS A 139 -1.45 5.96 -2.39
N TYR A 140 -0.23 6.44 -2.17
CA TYR A 140 0.96 5.86 -2.77
C TYR A 140 1.97 5.48 -1.70
N GLU A 141 2.62 4.35 -1.91
CA GLU A 141 3.73 3.86 -1.09
C GLU A 141 5.00 3.73 -1.94
N PRO A 142 6.18 4.00 -1.38
CA PRO A 142 7.43 3.78 -2.09
C PRO A 142 7.66 2.28 -2.33
N LEU A 143 8.28 1.96 -3.46
CA LEU A 143 8.76 0.61 -3.74
C LEU A 143 9.78 0.20 -2.66
N ARG A 144 9.48 -0.87 -1.91
CA ARG A 144 10.44 -1.44 -0.97
C ARG A 144 11.58 -2.10 -1.74
N LYS A 145 12.82 -1.84 -1.33
CA LYS A 145 13.96 -2.59 -1.84
C LYS A 145 14.02 -3.96 -1.16
N ASP A 146 14.23 -5.01 -1.95
CA ASP A 146 14.48 -6.35 -1.42
C ASP A 146 15.91 -6.50 -0.89
N THR A 147 16.80 -5.60 -1.30
CA THR A 147 18.22 -5.60 -0.96
C THR A 147 18.67 -4.23 -0.48
N MET A 148 19.56 -4.21 0.51
CA MET A 148 20.21 -3.00 1.01
C MET A 148 21.71 -3.10 0.81
N VAL A 149 22.33 -2.01 0.38
CA VAL A 149 23.78 -1.89 0.22
C VAL A 149 24.35 -1.14 1.43
N TYR A 150 25.33 -1.75 2.07
CA TYR A 150 25.98 -1.22 3.26
C TYR A 150 27.42 -0.84 2.96
N ALA A 151 27.90 0.26 3.52
CA ALA A 151 29.30 0.64 3.49
C ALA A 151 29.91 0.70 4.90
N VAL A 152 31.14 0.21 5.03
CA VAL A 152 31.91 0.25 6.29
C VAL A 152 33.34 0.72 5.96
N PRO A 153 33.79 1.87 6.48
CA PRO A 153 35.19 2.28 6.37
C PRO A 153 36.08 1.37 7.21
N LEU A 154 37.17 0.89 6.63
CA LEU A 154 38.09 -0.07 7.23
C LEU A 154 39.52 0.50 7.33
N GLU A 155 40.25 0.05 8.33
CA GLU A 155 41.68 0.34 8.51
C GLU A 155 42.57 -0.59 7.68
N ASP A 156 42.09 -1.81 7.42
CA ASP A 156 42.85 -2.89 6.80
C ASP A 156 41.95 -3.81 5.96
N GLU A 157 42.56 -4.68 5.13
CA GLU A 157 41.82 -5.65 4.30
C GLU A 157 41.25 -6.81 5.15
N GLU A 158 41.76 -7.01 6.37
CA GLU A 158 41.30 -8.01 7.33
C GLU A 158 39.97 -7.63 8.01
N GLY A 159 39.41 -6.45 7.71
CA GLY A 159 38.08 -6.03 8.14
C GLY A 159 38.03 -5.33 9.49
N SER A 160 39.13 -4.73 9.94
CA SER A 160 39.15 -3.82 11.09
C SER A 160 38.46 -2.50 10.73
N ILE A 161 37.51 -2.06 11.55
CA ILE A 161 36.67 -0.88 11.25
C ILE A 161 37.38 0.40 11.68
N SER A 162 37.45 1.39 10.79
CA SER A 162 38.13 2.66 11.02
C SER A 162 37.33 3.63 11.90
N GLU A 163 38.03 4.33 12.79
CA GLU A 163 37.49 5.49 13.52
C GLU A 163 37.44 6.75 12.65
N HIS A 164 38.24 6.82 11.59
CA HIS A 164 38.41 8.01 10.77
C HIS A 164 37.73 7.84 9.40
N TYR A 165 36.42 8.10 9.35
CA TYR A 165 35.57 7.92 8.16
C TYR A 165 36.23 8.33 6.83
N GLY A 166 36.66 9.59 6.68
CA GLY A 166 37.21 10.08 5.40
C GLY A 166 38.67 9.67 5.12
N GLU A 167 39.37 9.14 6.11
CA GLU A 167 40.79 8.77 6.00
C GLU A 167 41.00 7.24 6.00
N ALA A 168 39.91 6.48 6.15
CA ALA A 168 39.93 5.03 6.10
C ALA A 168 40.60 4.54 4.80
N PRO A 169 41.66 3.72 4.88
CA PRO A 169 42.35 3.21 3.70
C PRO A 169 41.48 2.34 2.78
N TYR A 170 40.50 1.64 3.35
CA TYR A 170 39.63 0.73 2.63
C TYR A 170 38.15 0.97 2.95
N ILE A 171 37.28 0.48 2.08
CA ILE A 171 35.83 0.54 2.22
C ILE A 171 35.29 -0.86 1.91
N ALA A 172 34.60 -1.47 2.87
CA ALA A 172 33.81 -2.66 2.59
C ALA A 172 32.42 -2.25 2.10
N LEU A 173 32.01 -2.79 0.96
CA LEU A 173 30.64 -2.75 0.46
C LEU A 173 30.05 -4.16 0.56
N PHE A 174 28.86 -4.29 1.14
CA PHE A 174 28.15 -5.55 1.10
C PHE A 174 26.66 -5.36 0.85
N THR A 175 26.09 -6.28 0.08
CA THR A 175 24.66 -6.30 -0.23
C THR A 175 23.98 -7.37 0.59
N ARG A 176 22.88 -7.01 1.26
CA ARG A 176 22.10 -7.93 2.07
C ARG A 176 20.64 -7.93 1.64
N HIS A 177 20.03 -9.11 1.58
CA HIS A 177 18.59 -9.22 1.40
C HIS A 177 17.85 -8.80 2.68
N VAL A 178 16.85 -7.93 2.56
CA VAL A 178 16.13 -7.33 3.69
C VAL A 178 15.37 -8.38 4.50
N THR A 179 14.65 -9.29 3.84
CA THR A 179 13.85 -10.33 4.51
C THR A 179 14.64 -11.55 4.96
N THR A 180 15.49 -12.13 4.09
CA THR A 180 16.22 -13.37 4.43
C THR A 180 17.48 -13.12 5.24
N HIS A 181 17.93 -11.87 5.31
CA HIS A 181 19.17 -11.46 5.96
C HIS A 181 20.45 -12.05 5.35
N GLU A 182 20.34 -12.70 4.19
CA GLU A 182 21.46 -13.30 3.46
C GLU A 182 22.34 -12.23 2.82
N ILE A 183 23.66 -12.44 2.90
CA ILE A 183 24.65 -11.61 2.22
C ILE A 183 24.75 -12.11 0.77
N LEU A 184 24.36 -11.25 -0.18
CA LEU A 184 24.35 -11.57 -1.61
C LEU A 184 25.70 -11.27 -2.28
N GLY A 185 26.49 -10.37 -1.69
CA GLY A 185 27.81 -10.00 -2.20
C GLY A 185 28.57 -9.12 -1.21
N GLN A 186 29.89 -9.22 -1.26
CA GLN A 186 30.84 -8.42 -0.48
C GLN A 186 32.03 -8.06 -1.36
N GLU A 187 32.48 -6.82 -1.27
CA GLU A 187 33.68 -6.31 -1.91
C GLU A 187 34.41 -5.38 -0.94
N ILE A 188 35.75 -5.40 -0.97
CA ILE A 188 36.59 -4.44 -0.26
C ILE A 188 37.35 -3.65 -1.31
N LEU A 189 37.22 -2.32 -1.25
CA LEU A 189 37.81 -1.38 -2.18
C LEU A 189 38.84 -0.53 -1.46
N GLU A 190 39.93 -0.18 -2.15
CA GLU A 190 40.78 0.93 -1.72
C GLU A 190 39.96 2.23 -1.75
N ASN A 191 40.18 3.10 -0.77
CA ASN A 191 39.46 4.36 -0.70
C ASN A 191 39.93 5.31 -1.83
N PRO A 192 39.06 5.62 -2.82
CA PRO A 192 39.46 6.35 -4.03
C PRO A 192 39.80 7.83 -3.76
N VAL A 193 39.46 8.35 -2.57
CA VAL A 193 39.64 9.78 -2.21
C VAL A 193 40.79 10.01 -1.23
N LEU A 194 41.65 9.01 -0.99
CA LEU A 194 42.78 9.16 -0.07
C LEU A 194 43.79 10.22 -0.50
N SER A 195 43.94 10.43 -1.81
CA SER A 195 44.84 11.41 -2.41
C SER A 195 44.36 12.85 -2.30
N GLU A 196 43.09 13.08 -1.96
CA GLU A 196 42.51 14.43 -1.85
C GLU A 196 43.08 15.17 -0.63
N GLU A 197 43.67 16.36 -0.80
CA GLU A 197 44.28 17.08 0.32
C GLU A 197 43.24 17.59 1.34
N ARG A 198 42.01 17.85 0.91
CA ARG A 198 40.92 18.40 1.74
C ARG A 198 39.58 17.82 1.32
N GLY A 199 38.62 17.82 2.25
CA GLY A 199 37.24 17.43 1.93
C GLY A 199 37.05 15.92 1.71
N LYS A 200 38.03 15.07 2.07
CA LYS A 200 37.96 13.60 1.91
C LYS A 200 36.65 12.99 2.37
N GLY A 201 36.11 13.47 3.50
CA GLY A 201 34.81 13.02 4.00
C GLY A 201 33.68 13.27 2.99
N ILE A 202 33.58 14.49 2.44
CA ILE A 202 32.52 14.84 1.47
C ILE A 202 32.68 14.02 0.19
N ALA A 203 33.90 13.96 -0.35
CA ALA A 203 34.20 13.21 -1.55
C ALA A 203 33.91 11.70 -1.38
N LEU A 204 34.23 11.14 -0.21
CA LEU A 204 33.87 9.75 0.11
C LEU A 204 32.35 9.56 0.18
N SER A 205 31.62 10.50 0.79
CA SER A 205 30.15 10.42 0.87
C SER A 205 29.51 10.46 -0.51
N GLU A 206 29.98 11.36 -1.39
CA GLU A 206 29.52 11.44 -2.79
C GLU A 206 29.81 10.15 -3.55
N PHE A 207 31.00 9.57 -3.38
CA PHE A 207 31.35 8.28 -3.96
C PHE A 207 30.41 7.16 -3.49
N LEU A 208 30.15 7.05 -2.18
CA LEU A 208 29.26 6.02 -1.64
C LEU A 208 27.81 6.18 -2.12
N VAL A 209 27.33 7.42 -2.27
CA VAL A 209 26.01 7.71 -2.86
C VAL A 209 25.97 7.24 -4.33
N GLN A 210 27.03 7.45 -5.10
CA GLN A 210 27.13 6.95 -6.48
C GLN A 210 27.15 5.41 -6.55
N GLN A 211 27.74 4.74 -5.56
CA GLN A 211 27.69 3.27 -5.43
C GLN A 211 26.30 2.76 -5.01
N GLY A 212 25.34 3.64 -4.73
CA GLY A 212 23.98 3.26 -4.34
C GLY A 212 23.88 2.70 -2.93
N VAL A 213 24.80 3.09 -2.04
CA VAL A 213 24.79 2.71 -0.63
C VAL A 213 23.53 3.24 0.04
N ASP A 214 22.87 2.39 0.83
CA ASP A 214 21.69 2.72 1.61
C ASP A 214 22.03 3.05 3.07
N VAL A 215 23.07 2.40 3.62
CA VAL A 215 23.47 2.54 5.02
C VAL A 215 24.99 2.61 5.14
N VAL A 216 25.50 3.55 5.92
CA VAL A 216 26.93 3.67 6.24
C VAL A 216 27.15 3.45 7.73
N PHE A 217 27.98 2.47 8.09
CA PHE A 217 28.43 2.27 9.46
C PHE A 217 29.67 3.10 9.75
N ILE A 218 29.64 3.82 10.87
CA ILE A 218 30.77 4.64 11.32
C ILE A 218 30.98 4.45 12.82
N ARG A 219 32.23 4.59 13.28
CA ARG A 219 32.56 4.53 14.71
C ARG A 219 32.49 5.88 15.42
N THR A 220 32.62 6.97 14.69
CA THR A 220 32.64 8.32 15.24
C THR A 220 31.56 9.19 14.60
N PRO A 221 30.75 9.92 15.39
CA PRO A 221 29.69 10.79 14.85
C PRO A 221 30.21 11.84 13.86
N LEU A 222 29.43 12.06 12.80
CA LEU A 222 29.70 13.08 11.77
C LEU A 222 29.00 14.42 12.04
N HIS A 223 28.48 14.63 13.26
CA HIS A 223 27.56 15.73 13.56
C HIS A 223 28.09 17.11 13.15
N GLY A 224 27.30 17.83 12.35
CA GLY A 224 27.60 19.15 11.82
C GLY A 224 28.69 19.18 10.74
N LYS A 225 29.10 18.03 10.20
CA LYS A 225 30.14 17.93 9.16
C LYS A 225 29.53 17.71 7.77
N GLY A 226 30.25 18.09 6.73
CA GLY A 226 29.85 17.94 5.32
C GLY A 226 29.25 16.57 4.95
N PRO A 227 29.87 15.43 5.33
CA PRO A 227 29.33 14.08 5.09
C PRO A 227 27.87 13.86 5.53
N GLU A 228 27.46 14.44 6.67
CA GLU A 228 26.10 14.27 7.20
C GLU A 228 25.06 14.88 6.26
N TYR A 229 25.35 16.03 5.66
CA TYR A 229 24.47 16.69 4.68
C TYR A 229 24.39 15.92 3.36
N VAL A 230 25.51 15.38 2.87
CA VAL A 230 25.54 14.58 1.64
C VAL A 230 24.65 13.35 1.78
N PHE A 231 24.76 12.64 2.90
CA PHE A 231 23.95 11.46 3.16
C PHE A 231 22.48 11.77 3.40
N ALA A 232 22.16 12.87 4.10
CA ALA A 232 20.78 13.30 4.31
C ALA A 232 20.08 13.63 2.97
N ASP A 233 20.74 14.35 2.07
CA ASP A 233 20.20 14.71 0.75
C ASP A 233 19.98 13.47 -0.14
N ALA A 234 20.86 12.47 -0.02
CA ALA A 234 20.77 11.22 -0.77
C ALA A 234 19.89 10.15 -0.10
N ASN A 235 19.28 10.44 1.06
CA ASN A 235 18.50 9.50 1.87
C ASN A 235 19.28 8.21 2.24
N VAL A 236 20.53 8.39 2.64
CA VAL A 236 21.43 7.34 3.13
C VAL A 236 21.51 7.40 4.65
N ASP A 237 21.24 6.27 5.31
CA ASP A 237 21.25 6.20 6.77
C ASP A 237 22.68 6.09 7.32
N ILE A 238 23.00 6.93 8.31
CA ILE A 238 24.26 6.83 9.05
C ILE A 238 24.01 6.07 10.34
N ARG A 239 24.77 4.99 10.58
CA ARG A 239 24.65 4.18 11.79
C ARG A 239 25.96 4.15 12.58
N LEU A 240 25.85 4.53 13.84
CA LEU A 240 26.95 4.41 14.79
C LEU A 240 27.09 2.96 15.25
N THR A 241 28.31 2.43 15.20
CA THR A 241 28.65 1.10 15.69
C THR A 241 29.78 1.16 16.73
N GLN A 242 29.70 0.26 17.70
CA GLN A 242 30.79 -0.01 18.65
C GLN A 242 31.60 -1.25 18.26
N ASP A 243 31.16 -1.97 17.22
CA ASP A 243 31.89 -3.12 16.70
C ASP A 243 33.20 -2.66 16.06
N THR A 244 34.23 -3.49 16.21
CA THR A 244 35.57 -3.24 15.67
C THR A 244 35.87 -4.07 14.42
N ARG A 245 34.99 -5.02 14.08
CA ARG A 245 35.18 -5.98 12.99
C ARG A 245 33.98 -6.01 12.05
N LEU A 246 34.26 -5.98 10.75
CA LEU A 246 33.26 -6.06 9.67
C LEU A 246 32.35 -7.29 9.82
N GLN A 247 32.92 -8.45 10.13
CA GLN A 247 32.18 -9.72 10.23
C GLN A 247 31.07 -9.66 11.30
N THR A 248 31.29 -8.91 12.38
CA THR A 248 30.30 -8.73 13.45
C THR A 248 29.09 -7.95 12.94
N ILE A 249 29.33 -6.89 12.16
CA ILE A 249 28.26 -6.11 11.52
C ILE A 249 27.48 -6.99 10.55
N MET A 250 28.17 -7.69 9.66
CA MET A 250 27.53 -8.52 8.63
C MET A 250 26.66 -9.63 9.22
N ASN A 251 27.08 -10.22 10.35
CA ASN A 251 26.36 -11.29 11.02
C ASN A 251 25.22 -10.78 11.94
N SER A 252 25.11 -9.46 12.16
CA SER A 252 24.08 -8.89 13.03
C SER A 252 22.69 -9.08 12.41
N LYS A 253 21.76 -9.65 13.19
CA LYS A 253 20.36 -9.81 12.77
C LYS A 253 19.56 -8.51 12.79
N ASN A 254 20.09 -7.45 13.40
CA ASN A 254 19.41 -6.16 13.57
C ASN A 254 20.06 -5.05 12.73
N LEU A 255 20.28 -5.30 11.43
CA LEU A 255 20.68 -4.25 10.47
C LEU A 255 19.48 -3.75 9.67
#